data_AF-A0A7L3GJP0-F1
#
_entry.id   AF-A0A7L3GJP0-F1
#
_cell.length_a   1.000
_cell.length_b   1.000
_cell.length_c   1.000
_cell.angle_alpha   90.00
_cell.angle_beta   90.00
_cell.angle_gamma   90.00
#
_symmetry.space_group_name_H-M   'P 1'
#
loop_
_entity.id
_entity.type
_entity.pdbx_description
1 polymer ?
#
loop_
_entity_poly.entity_id
_entity_poly.type
_entity_poly.pdbx_seq_one_letter_code
_entity_poly.pdbx_strand_id
1 'polypeptide(L)'
;TWHLKKIPQIVSERTFSLDSPKFEAKTKLELNSVCGIECQRKLPVPSSSDLKDLLSYETVFENGTRTLTEVNVLGVALDPAGNTTTQRSSRRKRQIYGTDSRFSIYDKRFMTTFPFNTAVKISTGCSGILISPKHVLTAAHCLHSGKDYVKGSKRLRVGLMKTKSRGDGRKRKGAKRSRREVSAAEEDPEVATGLRRQSKGGGRKQRRSGRKQGTSDGKPSFQWTRVKSTHIPKGWLKGVSGDIALDYDYAVLELKRPHKRKYMELGISPTIKMMPGSMIHFSGFDNDRSGQLVYRFCSISDESNDLFYQYCDAEPGSTGSGIYL
;
A
#
# COMPACT_ATOMS: atom_id res chain seq x y z
N THR A 1 -4.82 6.70 -26.40
CA THR A 1 -4.17 5.75 -25.48
C THR A 1 -2.70 6.14 -25.37
N TRP A 2 -2.19 6.34 -24.16
CA TRP A 2 -0.85 6.89 -23.86
C TRP A 2 0.28 5.85 -24.07
N HIS A 3 0.30 5.19 -25.22
CA HIS A 3 1.35 4.23 -25.58
C HIS A 3 2.17 4.77 -26.75
N LEU A 4 3.03 5.74 -26.46
CA LEU A 4 3.93 6.33 -27.47
C LEU A 4 5.14 5.44 -27.78
N LYS A 5 5.40 4.40 -26.96
CA LYS A 5 6.49 3.43 -27.18
C LYS A 5 6.01 1.98 -26.93
N LYS A 6 6.57 1.03 -27.68
CA LYS A 6 6.34 -0.40 -27.50
C LYS A 6 6.97 -0.84 -26.18
N ILE A 7 6.19 -1.48 -25.31
CA ILE A 7 6.67 -1.96 -24.01
C ILE A 7 7.58 -3.18 -24.24
N PRO A 8 8.83 -3.18 -23.76
CA PRO A 8 9.71 -4.35 -23.83
C PRO A 8 9.09 -5.54 -23.09
N GLN A 9 9.30 -6.74 -23.63
CA GLN A 9 8.78 -7.96 -23.03
C GLN A 9 9.87 -8.64 -22.20
N ILE A 10 9.58 -8.87 -20.92
CA ILE A 10 10.45 -9.65 -20.03
C ILE A 10 9.96 -11.10 -20.07
N VAL A 11 10.86 -12.03 -20.40
CA VAL A 11 10.57 -13.46 -20.49
C VAL A 11 11.46 -14.21 -19.51
N SER A 12 10.86 -15.04 -18.67
CA SER A 12 11.60 -15.90 -17.75
C SER A 12 12.40 -16.94 -18.52
N GLU A 13 13.69 -17.04 -18.23
CA GLU A 13 14.58 -18.03 -18.85
C GLU A 13 14.77 -19.23 -17.93
N ARG A 14 15.23 -18.99 -16.70
CA ARG A 14 15.55 -20.04 -15.72
C ARG A 14 15.16 -19.59 -14.33
N THR A 15 14.86 -20.56 -13.46
CA THR A 15 14.55 -20.31 -12.05
C THR A 15 15.34 -21.24 -11.17
N PHE A 16 16.02 -20.66 -10.17
CA PHE A 16 16.86 -21.38 -9.22
C PHE A 16 16.32 -21.20 -7.81
N SER A 17 16.42 -22.24 -6.99
CA SER A 17 16.15 -22.13 -5.56
C SER A 17 17.32 -21.45 -4.86
N LEU A 18 17.02 -20.53 -3.95
CA LEU A 18 17.98 -19.87 -3.08
C LEU A 18 17.72 -20.26 -1.62
N ASP A 19 18.71 -20.04 -0.76
CA ASP A 19 18.52 -20.15 0.68
C ASP A 19 17.38 -19.24 1.16
N SER A 20 16.59 -19.71 2.12
CA SER A 20 15.53 -18.92 2.71
C SER A 20 16.08 -17.64 3.38
N PRO A 21 15.41 -16.50 3.20
CA PRO A 21 15.81 -15.25 3.84
C PRO A 21 15.65 -15.33 5.36
N LYS A 22 16.49 -14.60 6.09
CA LYS A 22 16.49 -14.59 7.56
C LYS A 22 15.41 -13.67 8.12
N PHE A 23 15.01 -12.65 7.35
CA PHE A 23 14.05 -11.62 7.78
C PHE A 23 14.52 -10.82 8.99
N GLU A 24 15.81 -10.49 9.05
CA GLU A 24 16.43 -9.78 10.16
C GLU A 24 16.54 -8.28 9.91
N ALA A 25 16.38 -7.84 8.66
CA ALA A 25 16.52 -6.43 8.33
C ALA A 25 15.43 -5.56 9.01
N LYS A 26 15.84 -4.34 9.37
CA LYS A 26 14.92 -3.31 9.87
C LYS A 26 14.31 -2.55 8.70
N THR A 27 13.02 -2.25 8.79
CA THR A 27 12.36 -1.35 7.85
C THR A 27 12.97 0.04 7.98
N LYS A 28 13.50 0.57 6.88
CA LYS A 28 13.93 1.97 6.77
C LYS A 28 12.97 2.64 5.80
N LEU A 29 12.16 3.57 6.29
CA LEU A 29 11.20 4.31 5.46
C LEU A 29 11.87 5.46 4.68
N GLU A 30 13.13 5.73 5.00
CA GLU A 30 13.98 6.73 4.35
C GLU A 30 15.26 6.07 3.88
N LEU A 31 15.67 6.42 2.66
CA LEU A 31 16.92 5.99 2.07
C LEU A 31 17.97 7.08 2.31
N ASN A 32 19.03 6.71 3.02
CA ASN A 32 20.22 7.55 3.16
C ASN A 32 21.16 7.29 1.98
N SER A 33 22.02 8.27 1.66
CA SER A 33 23.09 8.17 0.65
C SER A 33 22.58 7.69 -0.70
N VAL A 34 21.69 8.50 -1.28
CA VAL A 34 21.02 8.22 -2.55
C VAL A 34 21.61 9.10 -3.65
N CYS A 35 21.84 8.52 -4.83
CA CYS A 35 22.27 9.27 -5.99
C CYS A 35 21.18 10.28 -6.41
N GLY A 36 21.51 11.58 -6.32
CA GLY A 36 20.66 12.65 -6.82
C GLY A 36 20.77 12.81 -8.34
N ILE A 37 20.04 13.78 -8.90
CA ILE A 37 20.00 13.98 -10.35
C ILE A 37 21.37 14.21 -11.00
N GLU A 38 22.29 14.85 -10.28
CA GLU A 38 23.62 15.21 -10.79
C GLU A 38 24.49 13.98 -11.10
N CYS A 39 24.36 12.90 -10.32
CA CYS A 39 25.04 11.63 -10.62
C CYS A 39 24.18 10.75 -11.52
N GLN A 40 22.85 10.77 -11.36
CA GLN A 40 21.93 9.94 -12.14
C GLN A 40 22.03 10.21 -13.64
N ARG A 41 22.12 11.49 -14.03
CA ARG A 41 22.31 11.90 -15.43
C ARG A 41 23.64 11.45 -16.04
N LYS A 42 24.61 11.05 -15.22
CA LYS A 42 25.94 10.60 -15.65
C LYS A 42 26.07 9.08 -15.66
N LEU A 43 25.06 8.35 -15.16
CA LEU A 43 25.10 6.90 -15.18
C LEU A 43 25.08 6.40 -16.63
N PRO A 44 25.89 5.39 -16.97
CA PRO A 44 25.88 4.80 -18.30
C PRO A 44 24.53 4.12 -18.54
N VAL A 45 24.05 4.19 -19.78
CA VAL A 45 22.88 3.43 -20.21
C VAL A 45 23.22 1.94 -20.12
N PRO A 46 22.42 1.11 -19.43
CA PRO A 46 22.70 -0.33 -19.31
C PRO A 46 22.75 -1.02 -20.67
N SER A 47 23.72 -1.92 -20.87
CA SER A 47 23.73 -2.81 -22.03
C SER A 47 22.60 -3.83 -21.95
N SER A 48 22.34 -4.56 -23.04
CA SER A 48 21.35 -5.65 -23.02
C SER A 48 21.69 -6.74 -22.00
N SER A 49 22.98 -7.01 -21.77
CA SER A 49 23.43 -7.96 -20.74
C SER A 49 23.17 -7.42 -19.34
N ASP A 50 23.44 -6.13 -19.12
CA ASP A 50 23.19 -5.48 -17.82
C ASP A 50 21.69 -5.49 -17.51
N LEU A 51 20.84 -5.21 -18.50
CA LEU A 51 19.39 -5.27 -18.33
C LEU A 51 18.89 -6.67 -17.94
N LYS A 52 19.45 -7.74 -18.53
CA LYS A 52 19.11 -9.11 -18.11
C LYS A 52 19.45 -9.34 -16.65
N ASP A 53 20.64 -8.91 -16.22
CA ASP A 53 21.08 -9.09 -14.84
C ASP A 53 20.25 -8.26 -13.85
N LEU A 54 20.04 -6.97 -14.15
CA LEU A 54 19.33 -6.02 -13.30
C LEU A 54 17.82 -6.32 -13.19
N LEU A 55 17.19 -6.78 -14.27
CA LEU A 55 15.75 -7.10 -14.32
C LEU A 55 15.42 -8.54 -13.92
N SER A 56 16.41 -9.42 -13.82
CA SER A 56 16.24 -10.69 -13.12
C SER A 56 15.79 -10.41 -11.69
N TYR A 57 15.01 -11.30 -11.09
CA TYR A 57 14.32 -10.95 -9.84
C TYR A 57 14.28 -12.11 -8.83
N GLU A 58 14.38 -11.75 -7.55
CA GLU A 58 14.11 -12.67 -6.44
C GLU A 58 12.61 -12.73 -6.16
N THR A 59 12.11 -13.94 -5.92
CA THR A 59 10.74 -14.19 -5.46
C THR A 59 10.77 -14.85 -4.09
N VAL A 60 10.10 -14.23 -3.11
CA VAL A 60 9.86 -14.83 -1.79
C VAL A 60 8.39 -15.18 -1.64
N PHE A 61 8.12 -16.41 -1.26
CA PHE A 61 6.78 -16.98 -1.12
C PHE A 61 6.30 -16.96 0.34
N GLU A 62 4.98 -17.09 0.56
CA GLU A 62 4.37 -17.11 1.90
C GLU A 62 4.95 -18.22 2.81
N ASN A 63 5.40 -19.33 2.24
CA ASN A 63 6.04 -20.44 2.97
C ASN A 63 7.50 -20.14 3.38
N GLY A 64 8.07 -19.00 2.96
CA GLY A 64 9.44 -18.60 3.24
C GLY A 64 10.48 -19.16 2.27
N THR A 65 10.09 -19.90 1.23
CA THR A 65 11.02 -20.29 0.16
C THR A 65 11.38 -19.08 -0.70
N ARG A 66 12.59 -19.12 -1.26
CA ARG A 66 13.11 -18.06 -2.11
C ARG A 66 13.65 -18.64 -3.40
N THR A 67 13.37 -17.97 -4.51
CA THR A 67 13.89 -18.33 -5.82
C THR A 67 14.45 -17.11 -6.53
N LEU A 68 15.43 -17.32 -7.39
CA LEU A 68 15.91 -16.34 -8.35
C LEU A 68 15.41 -16.72 -9.74
N THR A 69 14.77 -15.80 -10.43
CA THR A 69 14.38 -15.97 -11.84
C THR A 69 15.26 -15.10 -12.71
N GLU A 70 16.03 -15.74 -13.59
CA GLU A 70 16.78 -15.09 -14.65
C GLU A 70 15.86 -14.79 -15.83
N VAL A 71 16.06 -13.64 -16.47
CA VAL A 71 15.17 -13.14 -17.52
C VAL A 71 15.93 -12.74 -18.78
N ASN A 72 15.23 -12.82 -19.91
CA ASN A 72 15.59 -12.16 -21.15
C ASN A 72 14.66 -10.99 -21.42
N VAL A 73 15.23 -9.93 -22.02
CA VAL A 73 14.48 -8.73 -22.41
C VAL A 73 14.40 -8.68 -23.93
N LEU A 74 13.18 -8.70 -24.46
CA LEU A 74 12.89 -8.66 -25.89
C LEU A 74 12.31 -7.31 -26.29
N GLY A 75 12.72 -6.81 -27.47
CA GLY A 75 12.13 -5.61 -28.06
C GLY A 75 12.63 -4.27 -27.50
N VAL A 76 13.83 -4.24 -26.90
CA VAL A 76 14.48 -2.99 -26.51
C VAL A 76 15.09 -2.35 -27.75
N ALA A 77 14.48 -1.25 -28.22
CA ALA A 77 15.16 -0.31 -29.10
C ALA A 77 15.98 0.64 -28.22
N LEU A 78 17.30 0.47 -28.20
CA LEU A 78 18.19 1.38 -27.50
C LEU A 78 18.29 2.67 -28.34
N ASP A 79 17.55 3.71 -27.95
CA ASP A 79 17.70 5.04 -28.56
C ASP A 79 19.10 5.60 -28.20
N PRO A 80 19.89 6.11 -29.17
CA PRO A 80 21.20 6.70 -28.86
C PRO A 80 21.04 7.97 -28.01
N ALA A 81 21.85 8.07 -26.97
CA ALA A 81 21.81 9.13 -25.96
C ALA A 81 21.79 10.55 -26.56
N GLY A 82 20.69 11.28 -26.33
CA GLY A 82 20.62 12.72 -26.58
C GLY A 82 21.33 13.50 -25.48
N ASN A 83 22.58 13.88 -25.73
CA ASN A 83 23.35 14.79 -24.88
C ASN A 83 22.61 16.13 -24.71
N THR A 84 22.05 16.40 -23.53
CA THR A 84 21.64 17.75 -23.16
C THR A 84 22.14 18.08 -21.76
N THR A 85 23.23 18.85 -21.73
CA THR A 85 23.87 19.37 -20.52
C THR A 85 23.21 20.68 -20.11
N THR A 86 22.62 20.73 -18.93
CA THR A 86 22.45 21.99 -18.18
C THR A 86 22.75 21.73 -16.71
N GLN A 87 23.78 22.40 -16.20
CA GLN A 87 24.19 22.36 -14.80
C GLN A 87 23.39 23.37 -13.99
N ARG A 88 22.97 22.98 -12.78
CA ARG A 88 22.73 23.88 -11.66
C ARG A 88 22.99 23.15 -10.35
N SER A 89 23.70 23.81 -9.43
CA SER A 89 24.15 23.24 -8.17
C SER A 89 23.01 22.98 -7.19
N SER A 90 22.95 21.77 -6.63
CA SER A 90 22.01 21.43 -5.57
C SER A 90 22.58 21.71 -4.18
N ARG A 91 21.87 22.53 -3.39
CA ARG A 91 22.03 22.63 -1.93
C ARG A 91 21.03 21.67 -1.26
N ARG A 92 21.49 20.89 -0.28
CA ARG A 92 20.65 20.02 0.56
C ARG A 92 19.60 20.81 1.36
N LYS A 93 18.32 20.41 1.34
CA LYS A 93 17.37 20.65 2.46
C LYS A 93 15.99 19.98 2.37
N ARG A 94 15.53 19.58 3.58
CA ARG A 94 14.19 19.50 4.23
C ARG A 94 13.01 18.77 3.54
N GLN A 95 12.22 18.09 4.39
CA GLN A 95 11.21 17.08 4.04
C GLN A 95 9.76 17.61 4.03
N ILE A 96 9.56 18.93 4.11
CA ILE A 96 8.28 19.64 3.90
C ILE A 96 8.60 20.97 3.21
N TYR A 97 7.99 21.24 2.06
CA TYR A 97 8.26 22.41 1.21
C TYR A 97 7.30 23.55 1.56
N GLY A 98 7.67 24.38 2.54
CA GLY A 98 6.83 25.51 2.93
C GLY A 98 5.55 25.07 3.65
N THR A 99 4.38 25.51 3.18
CA THR A 99 3.06 25.16 3.75
C THR A 99 2.57 23.81 3.27
N ASP A 100 2.16 22.95 4.21
CA ASP A 100 1.66 21.59 3.96
C ASP A 100 0.51 21.57 2.93
N SER A 101 0.81 21.08 1.72
CA SER A 101 -0.13 21.01 0.60
C SER A 101 -0.91 19.68 0.55
N ARG A 102 -0.85 18.85 1.60
CA ARG A 102 -1.46 17.51 1.60
C ARG A 102 -2.93 17.54 2.01
N PHE A 103 -3.77 16.89 1.20
CA PHE A 103 -5.22 16.83 1.40
C PHE A 103 -5.65 15.49 2.02
N SER A 104 -6.18 15.52 3.24
CA SER A 104 -6.82 14.34 3.82
C SER A 104 -8.19 14.10 3.20
N ILE A 105 -8.38 12.93 2.58
CA ILE A 105 -9.65 12.52 2.00
C ILE A 105 -10.52 11.89 3.10
N TYR A 106 -11.52 12.63 3.55
CA TYR A 106 -12.51 12.16 4.53
C TYR A 106 -13.83 11.70 3.90
N ASP A 107 -14.18 12.22 2.72
CA ASP A 107 -15.44 11.84 2.06
C ASP A 107 -15.37 10.40 1.58
N LYS A 108 -16.30 9.58 2.07
CA LYS A 108 -16.44 8.16 1.75
C LYS A 108 -16.56 7.92 0.25
N ARG A 109 -17.15 8.84 -0.51
CA ARG A 109 -17.29 8.76 -1.96
C ARG A 109 -15.92 8.75 -2.62
N PHE A 110 -15.05 9.70 -2.29
CA PHE A 110 -13.70 9.74 -2.86
C PHE A 110 -12.87 8.54 -2.40
N MET A 111 -12.92 8.17 -1.11
CA MET A 111 -12.20 7.00 -0.59
C MET A 111 -12.54 5.66 -1.28
N THR A 112 -13.75 5.55 -1.85
CA THR A 112 -14.25 4.32 -2.49
C THR A 112 -14.29 4.39 -4.01
N THR A 113 -13.91 5.53 -4.59
CA THR A 113 -13.90 5.77 -6.04
C THR A 113 -12.48 5.77 -6.59
N PHE A 114 -12.33 5.36 -7.84
CA PHE A 114 -11.08 5.46 -8.57
C PHE A 114 -10.75 6.94 -8.85
N PRO A 115 -9.48 7.39 -8.77
CA PRO A 115 -8.26 6.60 -8.55
C PRO A 115 -7.93 6.33 -7.08
N PHE A 116 -8.53 7.05 -6.13
CA PHE A 116 -8.15 7.04 -4.71
C PHE A 116 -8.28 5.67 -4.03
N ASN A 117 -9.29 4.88 -4.42
CA ASN A 117 -9.54 3.55 -3.84
C ASN A 117 -8.51 2.47 -4.22
N THR A 118 -7.56 2.81 -5.12
CA THR A 118 -6.43 1.97 -5.54
C THR A 118 -5.25 2.04 -4.58
N ALA A 119 -5.18 3.09 -3.73
CA ALA A 119 -4.15 3.20 -2.72
C ALA A 119 -4.34 2.12 -1.64
N VAL A 120 -3.24 1.45 -1.27
CA VAL A 120 -3.22 0.41 -0.24
C VAL A 120 -2.18 0.69 0.84
N LYS A 121 -2.45 0.21 2.06
CA LYS A 121 -1.47 0.22 3.16
C LYS A 121 -0.74 -1.12 3.20
N ILE A 122 0.58 -1.09 3.35
CA ILE A 122 1.40 -2.28 3.54
C ILE A 122 1.69 -2.44 5.02
N SER A 123 1.66 -3.68 5.51
CA SER A 123 1.85 -3.96 6.95
C SER A 123 3.24 -3.59 7.49
N THR A 124 4.22 -3.33 6.62
CA THR A 124 5.55 -2.81 7.00
C THR A 124 5.55 -1.32 7.34
N GLY A 125 4.44 -0.62 7.08
CA GLY A 125 4.31 0.82 7.30
C GLY A 125 4.29 1.62 5.99
N CYS A 126 4.56 1.01 4.84
CA CYS A 126 4.51 1.70 3.55
C CYS A 126 3.10 1.78 2.95
N SER A 127 3.02 2.47 1.81
CA SER A 127 1.88 2.49 0.89
C SER A 127 2.18 1.69 -0.37
N GLY A 128 1.16 1.49 -1.19
CA GLY A 128 1.24 0.80 -2.47
C GLY A 128 0.08 1.18 -3.36
N ILE A 129 0.06 0.66 -4.59
CA ILE A 129 -1.03 0.88 -5.54
C ILE A 129 -1.46 -0.42 -6.21
N LEU A 130 -2.78 -0.59 -6.40
CA LEU A 130 -3.34 -1.72 -7.14
C LEU A 130 -3.06 -1.56 -8.64
N ILE A 131 -2.43 -2.56 -9.26
CA ILE A 131 -2.08 -2.58 -10.70
C ILE A 131 -2.73 -3.75 -11.45
N SER A 132 -3.36 -4.67 -10.72
CA SER A 132 -4.15 -5.77 -11.28
C SER A 132 -5.02 -6.38 -10.17
N PRO A 133 -6.02 -7.22 -10.47
CA PRO A 133 -6.88 -7.84 -9.46
C PRO A 133 -6.13 -8.56 -8.33
N LYS A 134 -4.89 -8.99 -8.59
CA LYS A 134 -4.03 -9.70 -7.64
C LYS A 134 -2.68 -9.02 -7.39
N HIS A 135 -2.37 -7.88 -7.98
CA HIS A 135 -1.02 -7.31 -7.89
C HIS A 135 -1.02 -5.90 -7.31
N VAL A 136 -0.03 -5.65 -6.45
CA VAL A 136 0.25 -4.35 -5.85
C VAL A 136 1.68 -3.96 -6.21
N LEU A 137 1.86 -2.73 -6.68
CA LEU A 137 3.17 -2.10 -6.83
C LEU A 137 3.51 -1.30 -5.56
N THR A 138 4.75 -1.35 -5.14
CA THR A 138 5.30 -0.58 -4.00
C THR A 138 6.81 -0.42 -4.16
N ALA A 139 7.47 0.24 -3.20
CA ALA A 139 8.92 0.38 -3.18
C ALA A 139 9.61 -0.90 -2.66
N ALA A 140 10.77 -1.24 -3.21
CA ALA A 140 11.53 -2.42 -2.79
C ALA A 140 12.06 -2.27 -1.36
N HIS A 141 12.51 -1.08 -0.99
CA HIS A 141 13.06 -0.82 0.34
C HIS A 141 12.05 -0.95 1.48
N CYS A 142 10.75 -0.89 1.17
CA CYS A 142 9.68 -1.20 2.12
C CYS A 142 9.72 -2.64 2.61
N LEU A 143 10.38 -3.52 1.86
CA LEU A 143 10.36 -4.97 2.02
C LEU A 143 11.74 -5.59 2.16
N HIS A 144 12.78 -4.91 1.67
CA HIS A 144 14.13 -5.45 1.54
C HIS A 144 15.21 -4.37 1.72
N SER A 145 16.26 -4.65 2.48
CA SER A 145 17.33 -3.67 2.79
C SER A 145 18.45 -3.56 1.75
N GLY A 146 18.30 -4.30 0.64
CA GLY A 146 19.35 -4.57 -0.33
C GLY A 146 20.25 -5.76 0.04
N LYS A 147 20.18 -6.27 1.28
CA LYS A 147 20.90 -7.50 1.69
C LYS A 147 19.97 -8.61 2.18
N ASP A 148 18.98 -8.26 2.97
CA ASP A 148 17.98 -9.19 3.51
C ASP A 148 16.59 -8.53 3.57
N TYR A 149 15.57 -9.38 3.61
CA TYR A 149 14.17 -8.98 3.75
C TYR A 149 13.92 -8.40 5.14
N VAL A 150 13.02 -7.42 5.23
CA VAL A 150 12.67 -6.83 6.53
C VAL A 150 11.81 -7.80 7.34
N LYS A 151 11.93 -7.75 8.67
CA LYS A 151 11.18 -8.63 9.59
C LYS A 151 9.67 -8.65 9.34
N GLY A 152 9.11 -7.49 8.97
CA GLY A 152 7.68 -7.35 8.67
C GLY A 152 7.22 -8.08 7.39
N SER A 153 8.13 -8.42 6.48
CA SER A 153 7.84 -9.09 5.21
C SER A 153 7.52 -10.58 5.38
N LYS A 154 7.96 -11.23 6.46
CA LYS A 154 7.69 -12.66 6.72
C LYS A 154 6.19 -12.98 6.79
N ARG A 155 5.37 -12.02 7.23
CA ARG A 155 3.90 -12.16 7.32
C ARG A 155 3.22 -10.97 6.67
N LEU A 156 3.68 -10.62 5.48
CA LEU A 156 3.27 -9.43 4.75
C LEU A 156 1.76 -9.44 4.44
N ARG A 157 1.13 -8.30 4.68
CA ARG A 157 -0.28 -8.06 4.38
C ARG A 157 -0.45 -6.72 3.68
N VAL A 158 -1.47 -6.66 2.84
CA VAL A 158 -1.90 -5.46 2.14
C VAL A 158 -3.32 -5.11 2.59
N GLY A 159 -3.52 -3.87 3.01
CA GLY A 159 -4.74 -3.32 3.55
C GLY A 159 -5.44 -2.43 2.55
N LEU A 160 -6.62 -2.85 2.09
CA LEU A 160 -7.49 -2.04 1.24
C LEU A 160 -8.46 -1.25 2.13
N MET A 161 -8.42 0.07 2.06
CA MET A 161 -9.23 0.93 2.91
C MET A 161 -10.73 0.79 2.61
N LYS A 162 -11.55 0.51 3.62
CA LYS A 162 -13.00 0.35 3.58
C LYS A 162 -13.69 1.32 4.53
N THR A 163 -14.75 1.92 4.03
CA THR A 163 -15.73 2.63 4.84
C THR A 163 -16.77 1.63 5.32
N LYS A 164 -17.07 1.58 6.62
CA LYS A 164 -18.21 0.79 7.10
C LYS A 164 -19.49 1.47 6.59
N SER A 165 -20.18 0.86 5.64
CA SER A 165 -21.59 1.18 5.42
C SER A 165 -22.35 0.74 6.67
N ARG A 166 -23.30 1.56 7.15
CA ARG A 166 -24.29 1.08 8.11
C ARG A 166 -25.13 0.02 7.40
N GLY A 167 -24.66 -1.22 7.43
CA GLY A 167 -25.42 -2.38 6.99
C GLY A 167 -26.52 -2.62 8.01
N ASP A 168 -27.75 -2.44 7.53
CA ASP A 168 -29.00 -2.88 8.12
C ASP A 168 -28.81 -4.17 8.93
N GLY A 169 -28.93 -4.03 10.26
CA GLY A 169 -28.80 -5.13 11.18
C GLY A 169 -29.97 -6.06 10.97
N ARG A 170 -29.82 -7.04 10.07
CA ARG A 170 -30.63 -8.26 10.10
C ARG A 170 -30.38 -8.90 11.47
N LYS A 171 -31.21 -8.50 12.44
CA LYS A 171 -31.40 -9.20 13.70
C LYS A 171 -31.60 -10.65 13.32
N ARG A 172 -30.60 -11.49 13.59
CA ARG A 172 -30.78 -12.93 13.64
C ARG A 172 -31.90 -13.14 14.67
N LYS A 173 -33.14 -13.35 14.20
CA LYS A 173 -34.25 -13.77 15.06
C LYS A 173 -33.76 -15.07 15.70
N GLY A 174 -33.51 -15.00 17.01
CA GLY A 174 -33.15 -16.18 17.79
C GLY A 174 -34.19 -17.24 17.56
N ALA A 175 -33.73 -18.44 17.19
CA ALA A 175 -34.56 -19.62 17.12
C ALA A 175 -35.25 -19.80 18.48
N LYS A 176 -36.58 -19.70 18.48
CA LYS A 176 -37.43 -20.12 19.61
C LYS A 176 -37.09 -21.59 19.90
N ARG A 177 -36.37 -21.84 21.00
CA ARG A 177 -36.25 -23.19 21.56
C ARG A 177 -37.65 -23.63 22.01
N SER A 178 -38.04 -24.80 21.54
CA SER A 178 -39.32 -25.47 21.81
C SER A 178 -39.51 -25.67 23.30
N ARG A 179 -40.66 -25.21 23.82
CA ARG A 179 -41.20 -25.59 25.11
C ARG A 179 -41.73 -27.02 24.96
N ARG A 180 -41.08 -28.00 25.58
CA ARG A 180 -41.65 -29.34 25.79
C ARG A 180 -42.13 -29.41 27.23
N GLU A 181 -43.42 -29.66 27.36
CA GLU A 181 -44.11 -29.99 28.61
C GLU A 181 -43.64 -31.35 29.12
N VAL A 182 -43.42 -31.45 30.44
CA VAL A 182 -43.57 -32.70 31.20
C VAL A 182 -44.21 -32.35 32.54
N SER A 183 -45.13 -33.21 32.93
CA SER A 183 -46.17 -33.10 33.96
C SER A 183 -45.70 -33.38 35.41
N ALA A 184 -46.61 -33.04 36.32
CA ALA A 184 -46.63 -33.01 37.79
C ALA A 184 -46.11 -34.22 38.59
N ALA A 185 -45.67 -33.93 39.83
CA ALA A 185 -45.99 -34.66 41.06
C ALA A 185 -45.85 -33.73 42.29
N GLU A 186 -46.75 -33.88 43.26
CA GLU A 186 -46.94 -33.08 44.48
C GLU A 186 -46.01 -33.47 45.64
N GLU A 187 -45.78 -32.55 46.59
CA GLU A 187 -46.08 -32.67 48.05
C GLU A 187 -45.45 -31.49 48.86
N ASP A 188 -46.23 -30.97 49.82
CA ASP A 188 -46.01 -29.84 50.77
C ASP A 188 -45.60 -30.43 52.17
N PRO A 189 -45.44 -29.70 53.31
CA PRO A 189 -45.45 -28.26 53.61
C PRO A 189 -44.40 -27.76 54.66
N GLU A 190 -44.56 -26.48 55.06
CA GLU A 190 -44.23 -25.81 56.35
C GLU A 190 -43.05 -24.82 56.39
N VAL A 191 -43.04 -23.68 57.12
CA VAL A 191 -43.99 -22.76 57.80
C VAL A 191 -43.15 -21.49 58.18
N ALA A 192 -43.82 -20.36 58.45
CA ALA A 192 -43.38 -19.15 59.19
C ALA A 192 -42.98 -17.91 58.36
N THR A 193 -43.90 -16.99 58.04
CA THR A 193 -44.45 -15.84 58.83
C THR A 193 -43.56 -14.57 58.84
N GLY A 194 -44.16 -13.40 58.50
CA GLY A 194 -43.46 -12.11 58.60
C GLY A 194 -44.07 -10.85 57.94
N LEU A 195 -45.35 -10.57 58.17
CA LEU A 195 -46.01 -9.25 58.32
C LEU A 195 -45.78 -8.04 57.34
N ARG A 196 -46.94 -7.60 56.79
CA ARG A 196 -47.53 -6.23 56.70
C ARG A 196 -47.11 -5.19 55.62
N ARG A 197 -48.05 -5.01 54.67
CA ARG A 197 -48.85 -3.79 54.36
C ARG A 197 -48.14 -2.42 54.34
N GLN A 198 -48.11 -1.74 53.18
CA GLN A 198 -49.10 -0.70 52.76
C GLN A 198 -48.68 0.00 51.46
N SER A 199 -49.69 0.41 50.69
CA SER A 199 -49.63 1.19 49.47
C SER A 199 -49.15 2.62 49.69
N LYS A 200 -48.44 3.19 48.69
CA LYS A 200 -48.62 4.58 48.23
C LYS A 200 -47.87 4.80 46.92
N GLY A 201 -48.56 5.42 45.96
CA GLY A 201 -48.09 5.60 44.58
C GLY A 201 -47.11 6.74 44.38
N GLY A 202 -46.79 6.95 43.10
CA GLY A 202 -46.16 8.17 42.58
C GLY A 202 -44.71 7.96 42.14
N GLY A 203 -44.47 8.03 40.83
CA GLY A 203 -43.11 8.22 40.30
C GLY A 203 -42.80 7.48 39.00
N ARG A 204 -43.44 7.90 37.91
CA ARG A 204 -43.10 7.51 36.53
C ARG A 204 -41.71 8.07 36.19
N LYS A 205 -40.62 7.41 36.60
CA LYS A 205 -39.26 7.72 36.11
C LYS A 205 -39.13 7.22 34.67
N GLN A 206 -39.57 8.06 33.72
CA GLN A 206 -39.10 7.99 32.35
C GLN A 206 -37.57 8.08 32.38
N ARG A 207 -36.88 6.95 32.22
CA ARG A 207 -35.48 6.97 31.79
C ARG A 207 -35.51 7.55 30.38
N ARG A 208 -35.27 8.86 30.29
CA ARG A 208 -34.87 9.53 29.05
C ARG A 208 -33.65 8.77 28.54
N SER A 209 -33.87 7.85 27.61
CA SER A 209 -32.82 7.34 26.75
C SER A 209 -32.38 8.54 25.92
N GLY A 210 -31.39 9.26 26.43
CA GLY A 210 -30.65 10.24 25.68
C GLY A 210 -30.02 9.51 24.50
N ARG A 211 -30.75 9.45 23.39
CA ARG A 211 -30.26 9.09 22.08
C ARG A 211 -29.28 10.19 21.71
N LYS A 212 -28.05 10.10 22.24
CA LYS A 212 -26.89 10.75 21.64
C LYS A 212 -26.79 10.16 20.25
N GLN A 213 -27.44 10.83 19.31
CA GLN A 213 -27.33 10.60 17.89
C GLN A 213 -25.94 11.14 17.49
N GLY A 214 -24.90 10.47 18.01
CA GLY A 214 -23.54 10.67 17.56
C GLY A 214 -23.48 10.20 16.13
N THR A 215 -23.27 11.14 15.23
CA THR A 215 -22.78 10.96 13.87
C THR A 215 -21.37 10.36 13.94
N SER A 216 -21.24 9.14 14.45
CA SER A 216 -20.03 8.36 14.20
C SER A 216 -20.15 7.84 12.77
N ASP A 217 -19.86 8.69 11.79
CA ASP A 217 -19.42 8.21 10.50
C ASP A 217 -18.30 7.21 10.78
N GLY A 218 -18.60 5.92 10.55
CA GLY A 218 -17.72 4.84 10.99
C GLY A 218 -16.31 5.07 10.48
N LYS A 219 -15.35 5.15 11.42
CA LYS A 219 -13.93 5.39 11.11
C LYS A 219 -13.48 4.45 9.99
N PRO A 220 -12.70 4.96 9.00
CA PRO A 220 -12.09 4.13 7.98
C PRO A 220 -11.34 2.95 8.61
N SER A 221 -11.42 1.78 7.96
CA SER A 221 -10.72 0.58 8.42
C SER A 221 -10.11 -0.15 7.24
N PHE A 222 -9.07 -0.94 7.46
CA PHE A 222 -8.43 -1.70 6.38
C PHE A 222 -8.96 -3.13 6.32
N GLN A 223 -9.31 -3.57 5.11
CA GLN A 223 -9.43 -4.99 4.82
C GLN A 223 -8.06 -5.54 4.45
N TRP A 224 -7.48 -6.32 5.34
CA TRP A 224 -6.17 -6.94 5.15
C TRP A 224 -6.26 -8.26 4.37
N THR A 225 -5.39 -8.41 3.37
CA THR A 225 -5.17 -9.65 2.61
C THR A 225 -3.70 -10.04 2.72
N ARG A 226 -3.41 -11.34 2.86
CA ARG A 226 -2.02 -11.83 2.85
C ARG A 226 -1.41 -11.75 1.46
N VAL A 227 -0.10 -11.53 1.43
CA VAL A 227 0.71 -11.65 0.21
C VAL A 227 1.09 -13.11 0.01
N LYS A 228 0.96 -13.60 -1.23
CA LYS A 228 1.32 -14.94 -1.68
C LYS A 228 2.79 -15.00 -2.09
N SER A 229 3.25 -14.02 -2.85
CA SER A 229 4.65 -13.88 -3.26
C SER A 229 5.03 -12.41 -3.40
N THR A 230 6.32 -12.14 -3.20
CA THR A 230 6.95 -10.82 -3.32
C THR A 230 8.07 -10.91 -4.35
N HIS A 231 8.04 -10.07 -5.38
CA HIS A 231 9.02 -10.04 -6.45
C HIS A 231 9.84 -8.76 -6.33
N ILE A 232 11.18 -8.87 -6.31
CA ILE A 232 12.12 -7.76 -6.17
C ILE A 232 13.21 -7.91 -7.24
N PRO A 233 13.48 -6.88 -8.06
CA PRO A 233 14.53 -6.92 -9.07
C PRO A 233 15.92 -7.04 -8.43
N LYS A 234 16.84 -7.74 -9.10
CA LYS A 234 18.25 -7.83 -8.72
C LYS A 234 18.91 -6.46 -8.70
N GLY A 235 18.45 -5.54 -9.55
CA GLY A 235 18.87 -4.15 -9.55
C GLY A 235 18.72 -3.44 -8.20
N TRP A 236 17.89 -3.94 -7.27
CA TRP A 236 17.80 -3.42 -5.91
C TRP A 236 18.88 -3.98 -4.95
N LEU A 237 19.43 -5.16 -5.25
CA LEU A 237 20.28 -5.90 -4.33
C LEU A 237 21.69 -5.28 -4.27
N LYS A 238 22.19 -5.10 -3.05
CA LYS A 238 23.52 -4.54 -2.80
C LYS A 238 24.59 -5.49 -3.32
N GLY A 239 25.54 -4.94 -4.08
CA GLY A 239 26.58 -5.71 -4.76
C GLY A 239 26.32 -5.90 -6.25
N VAL A 240 25.08 -5.70 -6.71
CA VAL A 240 24.74 -5.69 -8.14
C VAL A 240 24.80 -4.27 -8.71
N SER A 241 24.29 -3.27 -7.99
CA SER A 241 23.91 -2.00 -8.65
C SER A 241 24.57 -0.73 -8.14
N GLY A 242 25.53 -0.79 -7.21
CA GLY A 242 26.23 0.41 -6.71
C GLY A 242 25.29 1.59 -6.39
N ASP A 243 25.47 2.71 -7.10
CA ASP A 243 24.67 3.95 -6.99
C ASP A 243 23.32 3.94 -7.75
N ILE A 244 23.04 2.91 -8.57
CA ILE A 244 21.86 2.77 -9.46
C ILE A 244 20.65 2.15 -8.72
N ALA A 245 20.76 1.91 -7.41
CA ALA A 245 19.75 1.15 -6.66
C ALA A 245 18.34 1.78 -6.66
N LEU A 246 18.22 3.10 -6.89
CA LEU A 246 16.91 3.75 -6.92
C LEU A 246 16.04 3.40 -8.11
N ASP A 247 16.64 3.20 -9.29
CA ASP A 247 15.89 2.89 -10.52
C ASP A 247 15.13 1.57 -10.38
N TYR A 248 15.63 0.73 -9.49
CA TYR A 248 15.09 -0.58 -9.17
C TYR A 248 14.44 -0.64 -7.78
N ASP A 249 14.14 0.51 -7.15
CA ASP A 249 13.42 0.57 -5.88
C ASP A 249 11.91 0.35 -6.05
N TYR A 250 11.55 -0.76 -6.68
CA TYR A 250 10.19 -1.20 -6.85
C TYR A 250 10.04 -2.69 -6.53
N ALA A 251 8.86 -3.08 -6.06
CA ALA A 251 8.50 -4.47 -5.80
C ALA A 251 7.06 -4.73 -6.18
N VAL A 252 6.80 -5.96 -6.64
CA VAL A 252 5.46 -6.42 -7.02
C VAL A 252 5.00 -7.50 -6.06
N LEU A 253 3.86 -7.26 -5.40
CA LEU A 253 3.25 -8.19 -4.47
C LEU A 253 2.08 -8.91 -5.13
N GLU A 254 2.11 -10.25 -5.16
CA GLU A 254 0.94 -11.05 -5.52
C GLU A 254 0.07 -11.26 -4.27
N LEU A 255 -1.20 -10.88 -4.34
CA LEU A 255 -2.18 -11.06 -3.28
C LEU A 255 -2.73 -12.48 -3.28
N LYS A 256 -2.89 -13.06 -2.10
CA LYS A 256 -3.49 -14.39 -1.93
C LYS A 256 -4.95 -14.46 -2.40
N ARG A 257 -5.66 -13.33 -2.39
CA ARG A 257 -7.04 -13.24 -2.85
C ARG A 257 -7.20 -12.06 -3.80
N PRO A 258 -7.91 -12.24 -4.94
CA PRO A 258 -8.18 -11.13 -5.84
C PRO A 258 -9.12 -10.12 -5.18
N HIS A 259 -8.92 -8.84 -5.49
CA HIS A 259 -9.87 -7.77 -5.13
C HIS A 259 -10.84 -7.48 -6.29
N LYS A 260 -11.91 -6.75 -5.98
CA LYS A 260 -12.94 -6.34 -6.96
C LYS A 260 -12.92 -4.84 -7.29
N ARG A 261 -11.89 -4.12 -6.87
CA ARG A 261 -11.71 -2.70 -7.21
C ARG A 261 -11.13 -2.53 -8.60
N LYS A 262 -11.37 -1.35 -9.19
CA LYS A 262 -10.54 -0.85 -10.29
C LYS A 262 -9.08 -0.77 -9.82
N TYR A 263 -8.17 -0.84 -10.77
CA TYR A 263 -6.72 -0.80 -10.57
C TYR A 263 -6.12 0.12 -11.63
N MET A 264 -4.89 0.57 -11.42
CA MET A 264 -4.17 1.41 -12.37
C MET A 264 -3.66 0.59 -13.53
N GLU A 265 -3.78 1.14 -14.74
CA GLU A 265 -3.05 0.64 -15.90
C GLU A 265 -1.63 1.20 -15.86
N LEU A 266 -0.64 0.37 -16.18
CA LEU A 266 0.75 0.78 -16.26
C LEU A 266 1.06 1.27 -17.67
N GLY A 267 1.88 2.31 -17.76
CA GLY A 267 2.34 2.88 -19.01
C GLY A 267 3.72 3.50 -18.86
N ILE A 268 4.33 3.85 -20.00
CA ILE A 268 5.59 4.59 -20.04
C ILE A 268 5.22 6.07 -19.94
N SER A 269 5.82 6.77 -18.98
CA SER A 269 5.57 8.21 -18.83
C SER A 269 6.12 8.97 -20.03
N PRO A 270 5.40 9.98 -20.54
CA PRO A 270 5.96 10.95 -21.48
C PRO A 270 7.10 11.75 -20.82
N THR A 271 7.90 12.45 -21.62
CA THR A 271 8.87 13.43 -21.09
C THR A 271 8.16 14.60 -20.42
N ILE A 272 8.81 15.28 -19.47
CA ILE A 272 8.25 16.45 -18.75
C ILE A 272 7.67 17.50 -19.69
N LYS A 273 8.32 17.73 -20.83
CA LYS A 273 7.89 18.72 -21.84
C LYS A 273 6.54 18.40 -22.47
N MET A 274 6.14 17.13 -22.46
CA MET A 274 4.89 16.63 -23.04
C MET A 274 3.80 16.38 -21.98
N MET A 275 4.12 16.54 -20.68
CA MET A 275 3.14 16.40 -19.61
C MET A 275 2.34 17.70 -19.40
N PRO A 276 0.99 17.64 -19.41
CA PRO A 276 0.15 18.80 -19.12
C PRO A 276 0.49 19.40 -17.75
N GLY A 277 1.03 20.62 -17.75
CA GLY A 277 1.47 21.32 -16.54
C GLY A 277 2.60 20.63 -15.76
N SER A 278 3.22 19.58 -16.32
CA SER A 278 4.23 18.75 -15.66
C SER A 278 3.78 18.24 -14.28
N MET A 279 2.48 18.00 -14.12
CA MET A 279 1.86 17.66 -12.84
C MET A 279 1.83 16.15 -12.60
N ILE A 280 2.14 15.77 -11.37
CA ILE A 280 1.97 14.40 -10.87
C ILE A 280 0.93 14.36 -9.75
N HIS A 281 0.27 13.22 -9.63
CA HIS A 281 -0.73 12.97 -8.61
C HIS A 281 -0.41 11.67 -7.90
N PHE A 282 -0.55 11.64 -6.57
CA PHE A 282 -0.51 10.38 -5.84
C PHE A 282 -1.30 10.47 -4.53
N SER A 283 -1.71 9.28 -4.08
CA SER A 283 -2.42 9.11 -2.81
C SER A 283 -1.73 8.04 -1.97
N GLY A 284 -1.68 8.27 -0.67
CA GLY A 284 -0.92 7.42 0.26
C GLY A 284 -1.41 7.50 1.69
N PHE A 285 -0.74 6.73 2.55
CA PHE A 285 -1.04 6.63 3.97
C PHE A 285 0.14 7.07 4.82
N ASP A 286 0.19 8.37 5.07
CA ASP A 286 1.21 9.02 5.88
C ASP A 286 1.12 8.58 7.35
N ASN A 287 2.27 8.53 8.02
CA ASN A 287 2.31 8.08 9.42
C ASN A 287 1.77 9.12 10.40
N ASP A 288 1.92 10.41 10.10
CA ASP A 288 1.38 11.52 10.90
C ASP A 288 -0.16 11.62 10.82
N ARG A 289 -0.77 11.09 9.75
CA ARG A 289 -2.22 11.08 9.51
C ARG A 289 -2.79 9.66 9.52
N SER A 290 -2.60 8.96 10.64
CA SER A 290 -2.95 7.54 10.79
C SER A 290 -4.40 7.21 10.41
N GLY A 291 -4.55 6.24 9.50
CA GLY A 291 -5.85 5.76 9.02
C GLY A 291 -6.56 6.67 8.03
N GLN A 292 -5.95 7.79 7.65
CA GLN A 292 -6.46 8.71 6.63
C GLN A 292 -5.78 8.43 5.29
N LEU A 293 -6.54 8.54 4.21
CA LEU A 293 -5.96 8.59 2.87
C LEU A 293 -5.59 10.03 2.56
N VAL A 294 -4.33 10.23 2.17
CA VAL A 294 -3.75 11.57 1.95
C VAL A 294 -3.40 11.70 0.48
N TYR A 295 -4.10 12.61 -0.20
CA TYR A 295 -3.89 12.95 -1.61
C TYR A 295 -3.01 14.19 -1.74
N ARG A 296 -2.18 14.20 -2.77
CA ARG A 296 -1.39 15.37 -3.16
C ARG A 296 -1.10 15.40 -4.65
N PHE A 297 -0.71 16.58 -5.09
CA PHE A 297 -0.26 16.87 -6.43
C PHE A 297 0.84 17.92 -6.39
N CYS A 298 1.82 17.84 -7.27
CA CYS A 298 2.85 18.86 -7.46
C CYS A 298 3.43 18.76 -8.87
N SER A 299 4.19 19.78 -9.26
CA SER A 299 4.95 19.75 -10.51
C SER A 299 6.26 18.99 -10.35
N ILE A 300 6.66 18.31 -11.42
CA ILE A 300 7.99 17.73 -11.56
C ILE A 300 8.98 18.86 -11.84
N SER A 301 10.10 18.91 -11.11
CA SER A 301 11.16 19.90 -11.33
C SER A 301 12.17 19.44 -12.38
N ASP A 302 12.51 18.16 -12.37
CA ASP A 302 13.47 17.56 -13.31
C ASP A 302 13.18 16.07 -13.55
N GLU A 303 13.67 15.53 -14.66
CA GLU A 303 13.68 14.10 -14.97
C GLU A 303 15.10 13.60 -15.28
N SER A 304 15.30 12.32 -14.99
CA SER A 304 16.34 11.47 -15.57
C SER A 304 15.66 10.41 -16.47
N ASN A 305 16.37 9.36 -16.87
CA ASN A 305 15.78 8.29 -17.69
C ASN A 305 14.68 7.52 -16.93
N ASP A 306 14.89 7.24 -15.65
CA ASP A 306 14.03 6.35 -14.86
C ASP A 306 13.42 7.01 -13.61
N LEU A 307 13.81 8.25 -13.29
CA LEU A 307 13.35 8.97 -12.09
C LEU A 307 12.80 10.36 -12.39
N PHE A 308 11.71 10.70 -11.70
CA PHE A 308 11.21 12.07 -11.56
C PHE A 308 11.69 12.70 -10.25
N TYR A 309 12.12 13.95 -10.34
CA TYR A 309 12.50 14.78 -9.20
C TYR A 309 11.43 15.83 -8.97
N GLN A 310 10.98 15.93 -7.73
CA GLN A 310 9.77 16.66 -7.38
C GLN A 310 9.81 17.13 -5.93
N TYR A 311 9.02 18.16 -5.64
CA TYR A 311 8.96 18.83 -4.35
C TYR A 311 7.54 18.75 -3.72
N CYS A 312 6.87 17.60 -3.82
CA CYS A 312 5.62 17.29 -3.12
C CYS A 312 5.90 17.00 -1.65
N ASP A 313 5.03 17.51 -0.80
CA ASP A 313 5.03 17.18 0.61
C ASP A 313 4.71 15.70 0.85
N ALA A 314 5.59 15.02 1.57
CA ALA A 314 5.41 13.61 1.90
C ALA A 314 6.04 13.28 3.25
N GLU A 315 5.34 12.44 4.01
CA GLU A 315 5.79 11.94 5.30
C GLU A 315 6.06 10.43 5.16
N PRO A 316 7.00 9.84 5.92
CA PRO A 316 7.13 8.40 6.02
C PRO A 316 5.77 7.71 6.14
N GLY A 317 5.60 6.65 5.36
CA GLY A 317 4.33 5.94 5.23
C GLY A 317 3.64 6.11 3.89
N SER A 318 3.78 7.26 3.20
CA SER A 318 3.41 7.38 1.78
C SER A 318 4.39 6.67 0.85
N THR A 319 5.52 6.18 1.36
CA THR A 319 6.52 5.49 0.55
C THR A 319 5.91 4.30 -0.19
N GLY A 320 6.22 4.17 -1.48
CA GLY A 320 5.61 3.16 -2.36
C GLY A 320 4.22 3.53 -2.90
N SER A 321 3.68 4.72 -2.58
CA SER A 321 2.48 5.24 -3.26
C SER A 321 2.69 5.34 -4.76
N GLY A 322 1.71 4.85 -5.53
CA GLY A 322 1.74 4.95 -6.98
C GLY A 322 1.47 6.38 -7.46
N ILE A 323 2.31 6.83 -8.37
CA ILE A 323 2.15 8.09 -9.10
C ILE A 323 1.30 7.84 -10.35
N TYR A 324 0.36 8.74 -10.61
CA TYR A 324 -0.44 8.76 -11.83
C TYR A 324 -0.44 10.16 -12.44
N LEU A 325 -0.57 10.20 -13.77
CA LEU A 325 -0.55 11.38 -14.63
C LEU A 325 -1.95 11.68 -15.16
#